data_AF-Q57Y74-F1
#
_entry.id   AF-Q57Y74-F1
#
_cell.length_a   1.000
_cell.length_b   1.000
_cell.length_c   1.000
_cell.angle_alpha   90.00
_cell.angle_beta   90.00
_cell.angle_gamma   90.00
#
_symmetry.space_group_name_H-M   'P 1'
#
loop_
_entity.id
_entity.type
_entity.pdbx_description
1 polymer ?
#
loop_
_entity_poly.entity_id
_entity_poly.type
_entity_poly.pdbx_seq_one_letter_code
_entity_poly.pdbx_strand_id
1 'polypeptide(L)'
;MNLAKKIIVCLFIAILCNVGGSVALSTTRRLRYCLGLKVSYGRLNMRLVNVWHRFDRATERAEVVKKRCDAIVKSNEQKELVDAVNAQRKKLADQYYRAIKYIEPQLSNSERRVRQLFTEVVKFCGESPERPVLTTKAVFGLKDNFLDAHEYTVRAETLSRNAEREAEKAEKEKCTSEHFWEILDEDDEADAVGGGNATSPRP
;
A
#
# COMPACT_ATOMS: atom_id res chain seq x y z
N MET A 1 -3.22 76.17 19.98
CA MET A 1 -2.49 74.90 20.26
C MET A 1 -3.29 73.61 19.97
N ASN A 2 -4.46 73.65 19.30
CA ASN A 2 -5.31 72.45 19.12
C ASN A 2 -5.05 71.64 17.83
N LEU A 3 -4.35 72.21 16.84
CA LEU A 3 -4.13 71.57 15.54
C LEU A 3 -3.05 70.47 15.61
N ALA A 4 -1.94 70.72 16.31
CA ALA A 4 -0.85 69.76 16.46
C ALA A 4 -1.30 68.46 17.17
N LYS A 5 -2.16 68.55 18.19
CA LYS A 5 -2.69 67.38 18.90
C LYS A 5 -3.54 66.48 17.98
N LYS A 6 -4.33 67.06 17.06
CA LYS A 6 -5.15 66.30 16.10
C LYS A 6 -4.29 65.56 15.08
N ILE A 7 -3.21 66.19 14.58
CA ILE A 7 -2.29 65.57 13.62
C ILE A 7 -1.56 64.38 14.25
N ILE A 8 -1.10 64.51 15.50
CA ILE A 8 -0.42 63.41 16.21
C ILE A 8 -1.37 62.21 16.39
N VAL A 9 -2.63 62.43 16.80
CA VAL A 9 -3.61 61.35 16.95
C VAL A 9 -3.89 60.64 15.62
N CYS A 10 -4.03 61.37 14.51
CA CYS A 10 -4.20 60.77 13.19
C CYS A 10 -2.97 59.95 12.74
N LEU A 11 -1.76 60.42 13.03
CA LEU A 11 -0.53 59.69 12.71
C LEU A 11 -0.42 58.39 13.52
N PHE A 12 -0.75 58.42 14.81
CA PHE A 12 -0.75 57.21 15.64
C PHE A 12 -1.76 56.17 15.17
N ILE A 13 -2.98 56.60 14.80
CA ILE A 13 -4.00 55.68 14.24
C ILE A 13 -3.54 55.11 12.90
N ALA A 14 -2.96 55.93 12.01
CA ALA A 14 -2.45 55.45 10.73
C ALA A 14 -1.31 54.42 10.89
N ILE A 15 -0.39 54.65 11.84
CA ILE A 15 0.70 53.70 12.15
C ILE A 15 0.14 52.40 12.74
N LEU A 16 -0.81 52.48 13.68
CA LEU A 16 -1.45 51.30 14.27
C LEU A 16 -2.24 50.48 13.24
N CYS A 17 -2.96 51.14 12.33
CA CYS A 17 -3.67 50.48 11.24
C CYS A 17 -2.74 49.81 10.22
N ASN A 18 -1.60 50.43 9.89
CA ASN A 18 -0.65 49.85 8.93
C ASN A 18 0.09 48.63 9.47
N VAL A 19 0.47 48.65 10.75
CA VAL A 19 1.22 47.55 11.38
C VAL A 19 0.31 46.39 11.75
N GLY A 20 -0.93 46.67 12.21
CA GLY A 20 -1.90 45.64 12.57
C GLY A 20 -2.44 44.86 11.36
N GLY A 21 -2.66 45.55 10.23
CA GLY A 21 -3.19 44.94 9.02
C GLY A 21 -2.27 43.89 8.39
N SER A 22 -0.96 44.16 8.33
CA SER A 22 0.01 43.22 7.74
C SER A 22 0.14 41.93 8.56
N VAL A 23 0.14 42.05 9.89
CA VAL A 23 0.21 40.89 10.79
C VAL A 23 -1.06 40.05 10.66
N ALA A 24 -2.24 40.66 10.71
CA ALA A 24 -3.52 39.96 10.54
C ALA A 24 -3.60 39.21 9.19
N LEU A 25 -3.24 39.88 8.08
CA LEU A 25 -3.20 39.27 6.75
C LEU A 25 -2.23 38.09 6.67
N SER A 26 -1.04 38.20 7.26
CA SER A 26 -0.05 37.12 7.27
C SER A 26 -0.53 35.89 8.06
N THR A 27 -1.16 36.11 9.21
CA THR A 27 -1.76 35.06 10.04
C THR A 27 -2.91 34.35 9.31
N THR A 28 -3.81 35.10 8.67
CA THR A 28 -4.91 34.51 7.88
C THR A 28 -4.39 33.69 6.69
N ARG A 29 -3.35 34.17 5.99
CA ARG A 29 -2.72 33.42 4.89
C ARG A 29 -2.07 32.12 5.38
N ARG A 30 -1.33 32.17 6.49
CA ARG A 30 -0.72 30.99 7.12
C ARG A 30 -1.79 29.97 7.53
N LEU A 31 -2.86 30.42 8.18
CA LEU A 31 -3.98 29.56 8.60
C LEU A 31 -4.61 28.84 7.40
N ARG A 32 -4.92 29.59 6.32
CA ARG A 32 -5.51 29.02 5.10
C ARG A 32 -4.57 28.01 4.43
N TYR A 33 -3.28 28.34 4.35
CA TYR A 33 -2.25 27.45 3.78
C TYR A 33 -2.14 26.15 4.60
N CYS A 34 -2.07 26.27 5.92
CA CYS A 34 -2.04 25.13 6.85
C CYS A 34 -3.31 24.26 6.78
N LEU A 35 -4.48 24.87 6.65
CA LEU A 35 -5.73 24.13 6.45
C LEU A 35 -5.69 23.34 5.13
N GLY A 36 -5.22 23.96 4.04
CA GLY A 36 -5.05 23.30 2.75
C GLY A 36 -4.07 22.12 2.80
N LEU A 37 -2.95 22.28 3.49
CA LEU A 37 -1.99 21.18 3.72
C LEU A 37 -2.61 20.05 4.54
N LYS A 38 -3.30 20.36 5.65
CA LYS A 38 -3.98 19.35 6.47
C LYS A 38 -5.00 18.54 5.66
N VAL A 39 -5.81 19.20 4.84
CA VAL A 39 -6.76 18.54 3.93
C VAL A 39 -6.02 17.64 2.93
N SER A 40 -4.93 18.12 2.36
CA SER A 40 -4.14 17.37 1.37
C SER A 40 -3.48 16.12 1.98
N TYR A 41 -2.91 16.24 3.17
CA TYR A 41 -2.39 15.09 3.92
C TYR A 41 -3.50 14.13 4.37
N GLY A 42 -4.67 14.65 4.75
CA GLY A 42 -5.84 13.82 5.03
C GLY A 42 -6.23 12.92 3.86
N ARG A 43 -6.13 13.44 2.62
CA ARG A 43 -6.34 12.63 1.40
C ARG A 43 -5.26 11.56 1.22
N LEU A 44 -3.99 11.88 1.47
CA LEU A 44 -2.91 10.88 1.44
C LEU A 44 -3.12 9.78 2.49
N ASN A 45 -3.57 10.15 3.70
CA ASN A 45 -3.86 9.18 4.75
C ASN A 45 -5.02 8.25 4.36
N MET A 46 -6.09 8.78 3.78
CA MET A 46 -7.18 7.94 3.25
C MET A 46 -6.71 6.97 2.16
N ARG A 47 -5.79 7.40 1.29
CA ARG A 47 -5.17 6.52 0.30
C ARG A 47 -4.36 5.42 0.97
N LEU A 48 -3.56 5.72 1.99
CA LEU A 48 -2.81 4.73 2.76
C LEU A 48 -3.72 3.72 3.48
N VAL A 49 -4.86 4.15 4.04
CA VAL A 49 -5.86 3.24 4.61
C VAL A 49 -6.36 2.25 3.55
N ASN A 50 -6.69 2.74 2.35
CA ASN A 50 -7.12 1.89 1.24
C ASN A 50 -6.00 0.92 0.79
N VAL A 51 -4.74 1.36 0.80
CA VAL A 51 -3.58 0.51 0.51
C VAL A 51 -3.48 -0.66 1.49
N TRP A 52 -3.60 -0.40 2.80
CA TRP A 52 -3.59 -1.44 3.82
C TRP A 52 -4.76 -2.40 3.66
N HIS A 53 -5.98 -1.90 3.44
CA HIS A 53 -7.13 -2.78 3.18
C HIS A 53 -6.95 -3.69 1.95
N ARG A 54 -6.31 -3.21 0.88
CA ARG A 54 -5.99 -4.07 -0.27
C ARG A 54 -4.94 -5.12 0.08
N PHE A 55 -3.90 -4.71 0.80
CA PHE A 55 -2.84 -5.62 1.26
C PHE A 55 -3.37 -6.72 2.18
N ASP A 56 -4.22 -6.37 3.15
CA ASP A 56 -4.82 -7.31 4.10
C ASP A 56 -5.68 -8.34 3.37
N ARG A 57 -6.55 -7.89 2.45
CA ARG A 57 -7.37 -8.80 1.61
C ARG A 57 -6.52 -9.72 0.74
N ALA A 58 -5.44 -9.21 0.14
CA ALA A 58 -4.52 -10.02 -0.65
C ALA A 58 -3.82 -11.10 0.21
N THR A 59 -3.40 -10.71 1.42
CA THR A 59 -2.77 -11.61 2.39
C THR A 59 -3.75 -12.71 2.82
N GLU A 60 -4.98 -12.36 3.16
CA GLU A 60 -6.03 -13.32 3.55
C GLU A 60 -6.32 -14.33 2.43
N ARG A 61 -6.52 -13.85 1.19
CA ARG A 61 -6.74 -14.71 0.02
C ARG A 61 -5.61 -15.72 -0.18
N ALA A 62 -4.36 -15.25 -0.16
CA ALA A 62 -3.19 -16.13 -0.30
C ALA A 62 -3.03 -17.10 0.88
N GLU A 63 -3.37 -16.68 2.10
CA GLU A 63 -3.35 -17.53 3.28
C GLU A 63 -4.38 -18.67 3.18
N VAL A 64 -5.59 -18.39 2.69
CA VAL A 64 -6.63 -19.40 2.46
C VAL A 64 -6.16 -20.44 1.44
N VAL A 65 -5.54 -20.01 0.34
CA VAL A 65 -4.96 -20.93 -0.66
C VAL A 65 -3.87 -21.79 -0.02
N LYS A 66 -2.93 -21.18 0.69
CA LYS A 66 -1.84 -21.88 1.37
C LYS A 66 -2.38 -22.94 2.34
N LYS A 67 -3.32 -22.57 3.22
CA LYS A 67 -3.94 -23.49 4.19
C LYS A 67 -4.64 -24.66 3.51
N ARG A 68 -5.32 -24.42 2.37
CA ARG A 68 -5.95 -25.48 1.59
C ARG A 68 -4.90 -26.43 0.99
N CYS A 69 -3.83 -25.90 0.40
CA CYS A 69 -2.73 -26.71 -0.11
C CYS A 69 -2.05 -27.53 0.98
N ASP A 70 -1.80 -26.93 2.14
CA ASP A 70 -1.25 -27.63 3.32
C ASP A 70 -2.16 -28.80 3.75
N ALA A 71 -3.48 -28.59 3.77
CA ALA A 71 -4.44 -29.63 4.14
C ALA A 71 -4.53 -30.78 3.11
N ILE A 72 -4.52 -30.47 1.81
CA ILE A 72 -4.59 -31.49 0.74
C ILE A 72 -3.31 -32.33 0.72
N VAL A 73 -2.13 -31.69 0.73
CA VAL A 73 -0.85 -32.43 0.72
C VAL A 73 -0.71 -33.30 1.98
N LYS A 74 -1.08 -32.79 3.15
CA LYS A 74 -1.10 -33.59 4.39
C LYS A 74 -2.06 -34.78 4.29
N SER A 75 -3.23 -34.61 3.66
CA SER A 75 -4.16 -35.72 3.46
C SER A 75 -3.62 -36.77 2.49
N ASN A 76 -2.86 -36.38 1.47
CA ASN A 76 -2.25 -37.32 0.51
C ASN A 76 -1.11 -38.10 1.17
N GLU A 77 -0.26 -37.42 1.95
CA GLU A 77 0.78 -38.05 2.77
C GLU A 77 0.21 -39.10 3.73
N GLN A 78 -0.92 -38.79 4.39
CA GLN A 78 -1.62 -39.72 5.28
C GLN A 78 -2.23 -40.94 4.56
N LYS A 79 -2.50 -40.82 3.25
CA LYS A 79 -3.03 -41.89 2.42
C LYS A 79 -1.96 -42.60 1.59
N GLU A 80 -0.68 -42.25 1.79
CA GLU A 80 0.46 -42.76 1.00
C GLU A 80 0.30 -42.50 -0.52
N LEU A 81 -0.45 -41.47 -0.89
CA LEU A 81 -0.64 -41.06 -2.28
C LEU A 81 0.48 -40.11 -2.71
N VAL A 82 1.20 -40.47 -3.78
CA VAL A 82 2.18 -39.58 -4.42
C VAL A 82 1.45 -38.63 -5.36
N ASP A 83 1.37 -37.35 -4.99
CA ASP A 83 0.73 -36.31 -5.78
C ASP A 83 1.72 -35.18 -6.08
N ALA A 84 2.51 -35.40 -7.14
CA ALA A 84 3.55 -34.46 -7.57
C ALA A 84 2.96 -33.09 -7.96
N VAL A 85 1.76 -33.07 -8.52
CA VAL A 85 1.08 -31.84 -8.97
C VAL A 85 0.71 -30.97 -7.77
N ASN A 86 0.04 -31.53 -6.75
CA ASN A 86 -0.30 -30.77 -5.55
C ASN A 86 0.94 -30.40 -4.72
N ALA A 87 1.99 -31.21 -4.72
CA ALA A 87 3.27 -30.84 -4.10
C ALA A 87 3.89 -29.60 -4.79
N GLN A 88 3.87 -29.55 -6.12
CA GLN A 88 4.33 -28.39 -6.89
C GLN A 88 3.45 -27.15 -6.66
N ARG A 89 2.12 -27.31 -6.70
CA ARG A 89 1.16 -26.22 -6.44
C ARG A 89 1.31 -25.65 -5.03
N LYS A 90 1.51 -26.50 -4.01
CA LYS A 90 1.82 -26.06 -2.63
C LYS A 90 3.08 -25.20 -2.59
N LYS A 91 4.15 -25.61 -3.28
CA LYS A 91 5.40 -24.83 -3.35
C LYS A 91 5.17 -23.46 -3.98
N LEU A 92 4.35 -23.36 -5.03
CA LEU A 92 3.99 -22.08 -5.66
C LEU A 92 3.12 -21.22 -4.74
N ALA A 93 2.10 -21.79 -4.10
CA ALA A 93 1.26 -21.08 -3.12
C ALA A 93 2.08 -20.51 -1.96
N ASP A 94 3.05 -21.28 -1.44
CA ASP A 94 3.99 -20.82 -0.41
C ASP A 94 4.88 -19.67 -0.91
N GLN A 95 5.37 -19.73 -2.15
CA GLN A 95 6.17 -18.66 -2.75
C GLN A 95 5.37 -17.36 -2.89
N TYR A 96 4.14 -17.43 -3.39
CA TYR A 96 3.28 -16.25 -3.53
C TYR A 96 2.89 -15.65 -2.18
N TYR A 97 2.57 -16.50 -1.19
CA TYR A 97 2.30 -16.03 0.17
C TYR A 97 3.53 -15.32 0.78
N ARG A 98 4.73 -15.87 0.62
CA ARG A 98 5.98 -15.23 1.08
C ARG A 98 6.27 -13.92 0.34
N ALA A 99 6.00 -13.86 -0.97
CA ALA A 99 6.16 -12.63 -1.76
C ALA A 99 5.23 -11.51 -1.25
N ILE A 100 3.99 -11.84 -0.89
CA ILE A 100 3.06 -10.89 -0.25
C ILE A 100 3.61 -10.45 1.12
N LYS A 101 4.06 -11.39 1.96
CA LYS A 101 4.63 -11.04 3.27
C LYS A 101 5.89 -10.18 3.19
N TYR A 102 6.68 -10.28 2.12
CA TYR A 102 7.82 -9.40 1.87
C TYR A 102 7.43 -7.93 1.58
N ILE A 103 6.18 -7.68 1.17
CA ILE A 103 5.67 -6.31 0.92
C ILE A 103 5.32 -5.59 2.22
N GLU A 104 4.89 -6.30 3.26
CA GLU A 104 4.46 -5.74 4.57
C GLU A 104 5.44 -4.71 5.17
N PRO A 105 6.75 -5.01 5.35
CA PRO A 105 7.69 -4.05 5.91
C PRO A 105 7.90 -2.81 5.01
N GLN A 106 7.74 -2.96 3.69
CA GLN A 106 7.88 -1.83 2.75
C GLN A 106 6.68 -0.88 2.82
N LEU A 107 5.46 -1.43 2.99
CA LEU A 107 4.25 -0.65 3.26
C LEU A 107 4.36 0.10 4.58
N SER A 108 4.76 -0.59 5.66
CA SER A 108 4.98 0.01 6.97
C SER A 108 6.00 1.15 6.92
N ASN A 109 7.11 0.96 6.21
CA ASN A 109 8.11 2.02 6.04
C ASN A 109 7.54 3.23 5.27
N SER A 110 6.76 3.01 4.22
CA SER A 110 6.13 4.09 3.43
C SER A 110 5.15 4.89 4.27
N GLU A 111 4.27 4.22 5.03
CA GLU A 111 3.35 4.86 5.97
C GLU A 111 4.10 5.67 7.04
N ARG A 112 5.15 5.10 7.64
CA ARG A 112 5.98 5.79 8.63
C ARG A 112 6.57 7.09 8.07
N ARG A 113 7.07 7.07 6.83
CA ARG A 113 7.62 8.26 6.16
C ARG A 113 6.55 9.33 5.95
N VAL A 114 5.35 8.96 5.48
CA VAL A 114 4.23 9.89 5.32
C VAL A 114 3.81 10.50 6.66
N ARG A 115 3.72 9.70 7.72
CA ARG A 115 3.40 10.18 9.08
C ARG A 115 4.46 11.14 9.63
N GLN A 116 5.75 10.87 9.39
CA GLN A 116 6.84 11.76 9.76
C GLN A 116 6.72 13.12 9.08
N LEU A 117 6.53 13.13 7.76
CA LEU A 117 6.36 14.36 6.96
C LEU A 117 5.10 15.14 7.41
N PHE A 118 4.00 14.44 7.69
CA PHE A 118 2.80 15.07 8.25
C PHE A 118 3.06 15.71 9.62
N THR A 119 3.85 15.06 10.47
CA THR A 119 4.20 15.61 11.80
C THR A 119 4.96 16.93 11.67
N GLU A 120 5.83 17.08 10.67
CA GLU A 120 6.52 18.36 10.39
C GLU A 120 5.54 19.46 10.00
N VAL A 121 4.53 19.13 9.18
CA VAL A 121 3.46 20.08 8.84
C VAL A 121 2.65 20.47 10.07
N VAL A 122 2.31 19.51 10.93
CA VAL A 122 1.58 19.79 12.18
C VAL A 122 2.40 20.70 13.08
N LYS A 123 3.71 20.47 13.22
CA LYS A 123 4.61 21.35 13.97
C LYS A 123 4.61 22.76 13.37
N PHE A 124 4.88 22.90 12.07
CA PHE A 124 4.87 24.20 11.40
C PHE A 124 3.53 24.94 11.55
N CYS A 125 2.42 24.23 11.47
CA CYS A 125 1.08 24.80 11.58
C CYS A 125 0.61 25.04 13.02
N GLY A 126 1.29 24.46 14.01
CA GLY A 126 1.03 24.63 15.44
C GLY A 126 1.95 25.65 16.12
N GLU A 127 3.06 26.05 15.49
CA GLU A 127 3.93 27.10 16.04
C GLU A 127 3.14 28.38 16.32
N SER A 128 3.39 28.99 17.49
CA SER A 128 2.66 30.16 18.01
C SER A 128 2.38 31.23 16.93
N PRO A 129 1.23 31.93 16.98
CA PRO A 129 0.96 33.08 16.11
C PRO A 129 2.08 34.13 16.13
N GLU A 130 2.93 34.15 17.15
CA GLU A 130 4.13 34.99 17.27
C GLU A 130 5.23 34.71 16.23
N ARG A 131 5.15 33.60 15.47
CA ARG A 131 5.92 33.38 14.24
C ARG A 131 5.02 33.49 13.01
N PRO A 132 4.53 34.70 12.66
CA PRO A 132 3.44 34.85 11.70
C PRO A 132 3.88 34.67 10.24
N VAL A 133 5.18 34.73 9.94
CA VAL A 133 5.62 34.91 8.56
C VAL A 133 5.76 33.58 7.84
N LEU A 134 4.78 33.30 6.98
CA LEU A 134 4.88 32.31 5.91
C LEU A 134 5.95 32.78 4.91
N THR A 135 7.22 32.41 5.16
CA THR A 135 8.31 32.73 4.23
C THR A 135 8.22 31.86 2.99
N THR A 136 8.70 32.37 1.85
CA THR A 136 8.79 31.59 0.61
C THR A 136 9.57 30.28 0.82
N LYS A 137 10.64 30.33 1.63
CA LYS A 137 11.43 29.15 2.01
C LYS A 137 10.59 28.10 2.74
N ALA A 138 9.76 28.51 3.69
CA ALA A 138 8.87 27.59 4.41
C ALA A 138 7.81 26.97 3.48
N VAL A 139 7.24 27.77 2.57
CA VAL A 139 6.27 27.28 1.57
C VAL A 139 6.90 26.23 0.66
N PHE A 140 8.11 26.48 0.16
CA PHE A 140 8.82 25.52 -0.67
C PHE A 140 9.13 24.23 0.10
N GLY A 141 9.69 24.32 1.32
CA GLY A 141 9.99 23.13 2.12
C GLY A 141 8.75 22.28 2.44
N LEU A 142 7.62 22.90 2.80
CA LEU A 142 6.37 22.17 3.06
C LEU A 142 5.76 21.56 1.79
N LYS A 143 5.95 22.22 0.64
CA LYS A 143 5.55 21.69 -0.65
C LYS A 143 6.38 20.46 -1.01
N ASP A 144 7.69 20.52 -0.82
CA ASP A 144 8.60 19.40 -1.09
C ASP A 144 8.27 18.21 -0.18
N ASN A 145 8.07 18.45 1.12
CA ASN A 145 7.59 17.43 2.06
C ASN A 145 6.26 16.78 1.64
N PHE A 146 5.34 17.56 1.06
CA PHE A 146 4.07 17.04 0.55
C PHE A 146 4.28 16.18 -0.70
N LEU A 147 5.17 16.59 -1.61
CA LEU A 147 5.52 15.82 -2.80
C LEU A 147 6.18 14.49 -2.43
N ASP A 148 7.09 14.49 -1.45
CA ASP A 148 7.71 13.27 -0.92
C ASP A 148 6.66 12.34 -0.31
N ALA A 149 5.74 12.88 0.51
CA ALA A 149 4.64 12.11 1.08
C ALA A 149 3.71 11.52 0.01
N HIS A 150 3.48 12.26 -1.07
CA HIS A 150 2.72 11.79 -2.22
C HIS A 150 3.45 10.64 -2.93
N GLU A 151 4.76 10.74 -3.14
CA GLU A 151 5.57 9.68 -3.76
C GLU A 151 5.54 8.38 -2.93
N TYR A 152 5.74 8.47 -1.61
CA TYR A 152 5.63 7.31 -0.71
C TYR A 152 4.24 6.66 -0.79
N THR A 153 3.19 7.47 -0.89
CA THR A 153 1.82 6.97 -1.04
C THR A 153 1.64 6.22 -2.36
N VAL A 154 2.13 6.76 -3.49
CA VAL A 154 2.07 6.11 -4.81
C VAL A 154 2.87 4.80 -4.83
N ARG A 155 4.03 4.77 -4.17
CA ARG A 155 4.82 3.54 -4.00
C ARG A 155 4.03 2.48 -3.22
N ALA A 156 3.36 2.88 -2.14
CA ALA A 156 2.52 1.99 -1.34
C ALA A 156 1.31 1.45 -2.13
N GLU A 157 0.70 2.27 -2.98
CA GLU A 157 -0.34 1.83 -3.92
C GLU A 157 0.16 0.80 -4.92
N THR A 158 1.38 0.97 -5.43
CA THR A 158 2.01 0.00 -6.33
C THR A 158 2.26 -1.32 -5.59
N LEU A 159 2.80 -1.26 -4.37
CA LEU A 159 3.05 -2.43 -3.54
C LEU A 159 1.76 -3.22 -3.22
N SER A 160 0.67 -2.56 -2.84
CA SER A 160 -0.61 -3.25 -2.60
C SER A 160 -1.20 -3.89 -3.86
N ARG A 161 -1.09 -3.25 -5.03
CA ARG A 161 -1.47 -3.88 -6.31
C ARG A 161 -0.60 -5.08 -6.64
N ASN A 162 0.69 -5.06 -6.29
CA ASN A 162 1.56 -6.21 -6.46
C ASN A 162 1.08 -7.37 -5.56
N ALA A 163 0.72 -7.08 -4.31
CA ALA A 163 0.16 -8.08 -3.41
C ALA A 163 -1.13 -8.71 -3.96
N GLU A 164 -2.04 -7.90 -4.52
CA GLU A 164 -3.26 -8.40 -5.19
C GLU A 164 -2.92 -9.35 -6.35
N ARG A 165 -1.94 -9.00 -7.19
CA ARG A 165 -1.51 -9.87 -8.30
C ARG A 165 -0.88 -11.17 -7.82
N GLU A 166 -0.07 -11.16 -6.76
CA GLU A 166 0.47 -12.40 -6.19
C GLU A 166 -0.62 -13.27 -5.57
N ALA A 167 -1.65 -12.66 -4.95
CA ALA A 167 -2.79 -13.40 -4.41
C ALA A 167 -3.62 -14.07 -5.53
N GLU A 168 -3.83 -13.38 -6.65
CA GLU A 168 -4.47 -13.96 -7.84
C GLU A 168 -3.68 -15.13 -8.44
N LYS A 169 -2.34 -15.04 -8.47
CA LYS A 169 -1.49 -16.16 -8.90
C LYS A 169 -1.59 -17.34 -7.93
N ALA A 170 -1.61 -17.09 -6.62
CA ALA A 170 -1.82 -18.14 -5.63
C ALA A 170 -3.16 -18.85 -5.86
N GLU A 171 -4.24 -18.12 -6.13
CA GLU A 171 -5.54 -18.71 -6.42
C GLU A 171 -5.57 -19.57 -7.69
N LYS A 172 -4.81 -19.19 -8.73
CA LYS A 172 -4.65 -20.00 -9.95
C LYS A 172 -3.90 -21.30 -9.68
N GLU A 173 -2.92 -21.27 -8.78
CA GLU A 173 -2.13 -22.43 -8.36
C GLU A 173 -2.73 -23.17 -7.15
N LYS A 174 -4.03 -23.03 -6.92
CA LYS A 174 -4.70 -23.66 -5.79
C LYS A 174 -4.72 -25.19 -5.94
N CYS A 175 -4.36 -25.89 -4.87
CA CYS A 175 -4.39 -27.34 -4.83
C CYS A 175 -5.83 -27.88 -4.96
N THR A 176 -5.98 -28.93 -5.76
CA THR A 176 -7.25 -29.59 -6.10
C THR A 176 -7.34 -30.95 -5.42
N SER A 177 -8.55 -31.36 -5.04
CA SER A 177 -8.80 -32.68 -4.44
C SER A 177 -9.04 -33.77 -5.49
N GLU A 178 -9.13 -33.40 -6.77
CA GLU A 178 -9.67 -34.24 -7.85
C GLU A 178 -8.58 -34.94 -8.69
N HIS A 179 -7.30 -34.68 -8.41
CA HIS A 179 -6.16 -35.18 -9.20
C HIS A 179 -5.85 -36.67 -9.04
N PHE A 180 -6.79 -37.45 -8.48
CA PHE A 180 -6.66 -38.91 -8.45
C PHE A 180 -6.73 -39.53 -9.85
N TRP A 181 -7.39 -38.88 -10.82
CA TRP A 181 -7.62 -39.46 -12.15
C TRP A 181 -6.66 -38.95 -13.24
N GLU A 182 -6.16 -37.71 -13.16
CA GLU A 182 -5.27 -37.16 -14.21
C GLU A 182 -3.87 -37.79 -14.25
N ILE A 183 -3.43 -38.48 -13.19
CA ILE A 183 -2.12 -39.19 -13.18
C ILE A 183 -2.24 -40.59 -13.82
N LEU A 184 -3.44 -41.15 -13.93
CA LEU A 184 -3.64 -42.47 -14.53
C LEU A 184 -3.77 -42.43 -16.06
N ASP A 185 -4.18 -41.29 -16.63
CA ASP A 185 -4.37 -41.18 -18.10
C ASP A 185 -3.06 -40.92 -18.87
N GLU A 186 -1.96 -40.51 -18.23
CA GLU A 186 -0.69 -40.24 -18.92
C GLU A 186 0.26 -41.46 -19.00
N ASP A 187 0.09 -42.49 -18.17
CA ASP A 187 0.96 -43.68 -18.18
C ASP A 187 0.41 -44.85 -19.06
N ASP A 188 -0.89 -44.87 -19.38
CA ASP A 188 -1.50 -45.97 -20.14
C ASP A 188 -1.44 -45.81 -21.69
N GLU A 189 -1.07 -44.64 -22.22
CA GLU A 189 -0.92 -44.43 -23.68
C GLU A 189 0.51 -44.65 -24.23
N ALA A 190 1.49 -44.97 -23.38
CA ALA A 190 2.89 -45.08 -23.81
C ALA A 190 3.32 -46.47 -24.35
N ASP A 191 2.54 -47.55 -24.13
CA ASP A 191 2.95 -48.92 -24.52
C ASP A 191 1.97 -49.66 -25.46
N ALA A 192 0.89 -49.02 -25.93
CA ALA A 192 -0.13 -49.68 -26.77
C ALA A 192 0.14 -49.63 -28.29
N VAL A 193 1.31 -49.17 -28.75
CA VAL A 193 1.68 -49.08 -30.18
C VAL A 193 2.96 -49.86 -30.47
N GLY A 194 2.90 -51.18 -30.35
CA GLY A 194 3.96 -52.11 -30.76
C GLY A 194 3.35 -53.40 -31.30
N GLY A 195 3.40 -53.57 -32.62
CA GLY A 195 2.74 -54.64 -33.40
C GLY A 195 2.96 -56.06 -32.84
N GLY A 196 2.00 -56.97 -33.00
CA GLY A 196 1.42 -57.37 -34.28
C GLY A 196 2.05 -58.71 -34.69
N ASN A 197 1.20 -59.74 -34.78
CA ASN A 197 1.47 -61.13 -35.16
C ASN A 197 2.03 -62.09 -34.09
N ALA A 198 1.10 -62.73 -33.37
CA ALA A 198 1.27 -64.10 -32.92
C ALA A 198 -0.04 -64.87 -33.19
N THR A 199 0.02 -65.71 -34.22
CA THR A 199 -1.00 -66.67 -34.65
C THR A 199 -1.38 -67.65 -33.54
N SER A 200 -2.69 -67.93 -33.49
CA SER A 200 -3.43 -68.72 -32.50
C SER A 200 -3.03 -70.20 -32.42
N PRO A 201 -3.16 -70.88 -31.24
CA PRO A 201 -2.76 -72.27 -31.05
C PRO A 201 -3.93 -73.28 -31.05
N ARG A 202 -3.55 -74.55 -31.31
CA ARG A 202 -4.13 -75.87 -30.89
C ARG A 202 -4.52 -76.78 -32.05
N PRO A 203 -4.56 -78.09 -31.77
CA PRO A 203 -3.44 -79.03 -31.68
C PRO A 203 -2.89 -79.46 -33.06
#